data_AF-A0A2C6XY18-F1
#
_entry.id   AF-A0A2C6XY18-F1
#
_cell.length_a   1.000
_cell.length_b   1.000
_cell.length_c   1.000
_cell.angle_alpha   90.00
_cell.angle_beta   90.00
_cell.angle_gamma   90.00
#
_symmetry.space_group_name_H-M   'P 1'
#
loop_
_entity.id
_entity.type
_entity.pdbx_description
1 polymer ?
#
loop_
_entity_poly.entity_id
_entity_poly.type
_entity_poly.pdbx_seq_one_letter_code
_entity_poly.pdbx_strand_id
1 'polypeptide(L)'
;MQLAGGDALTHYMAFGWHEGRDPNALFDTSFYLERNTDVADAGMNPMEHYLLFDVEEDRDPSLTFDGSAYLGNYADVVSAGVNPLLHYLQFGMSEGRGIFAV
;
A
#
# COMPACT_ATOMS: atom_id res chain seq x y z
N MET A 1 -27.76 4.03 -7.41
CA MET A 1 -27.25 3.37 -6.21
C MET A 1 -25.74 3.31 -6.36
N GLN A 2 -25.03 4.33 -5.87
CA GLN A 2 -23.58 4.47 -6.02
C GLN A 2 -22.91 3.63 -4.92
N LEU A 3 -22.03 2.71 -5.30
CA LEU A 3 -21.22 1.95 -4.36
C LEU A 3 -20.25 2.93 -3.67
N ALA A 4 -20.28 3.01 -2.34
CA ALA A 4 -19.46 3.89 -1.51
C ALA A 4 -17.94 3.66 -1.61
N GLY A 5 -17.47 2.72 -2.43
CA GLY A 5 -16.04 2.44 -2.64
C GLY A 5 -15.32 3.44 -3.56
N GLY A 6 -16.05 4.19 -4.39
CA GLY A 6 -15.45 5.25 -5.23
C GLY A 6 -15.16 6.54 -4.45
N ASP A 7 -15.77 6.72 -3.28
CA ASP A 7 -15.67 7.96 -2.49
C ASP A 7 -14.45 7.93 -1.56
N ALA A 8 -14.19 6.79 -0.89
CA ALA A 8 -13.14 6.70 0.11
C ALA A 8 -11.72 6.82 -0.45
N LEU A 9 -11.39 6.07 -1.51
CA LEU A 9 -10.07 6.16 -2.14
C LEU A 9 -9.87 7.52 -2.81
N THR A 10 -10.90 8.05 -3.48
CA THR A 10 -10.84 9.38 -4.11
C THR A 10 -10.62 10.47 -3.07
N HIS A 11 -11.35 10.42 -1.96
CA HIS A 11 -11.14 11.34 -0.84
C HIS A 11 -9.74 11.17 -0.27
N TYR A 12 -9.28 9.94 -0.07
CA TYR A 12 -7.94 9.70 0.43
C TYR A 12 -6.87 10.33 -0.48
N MET A 13 -6.95 10.08 -1.79
CA MET A 13 -6.00 10.60 -2.77
C MET A 13 -5.97 12.13 -2.81
N ALA A 14 -7.13 12.78 -2.62
CA ALA A 14 -7.25 14.24 -2.67
C ALA A 14 -6.93 14.94 -1.34
N PHE A 15 -7.32 14.35 -0.19
CA PHE A 15 -7.28 15.01 1.11
C PHE A 15 -6.87 14.10 2.27
N GLY A 16 -7.30 12.83 2.24
CA GLY A 16 -7.18 11.95 3.42
C GLY A 16 -5.74 11.69 3.86
N TRP A 17 -4.78 11.66 2.93
CA TRP A 17 -3.37 11.47 3.28
C TRP A 17 -2.79 12.66 4.05
N HIS A 18 -3.21 13.89 3.76
CA HIS A 18 -2.84 15.09 4.52
C HIS A 18 -3.49 15.13 5.92
N GLU A 19 -4.61 14.44 6.08
CA GLU A 19 -5.31 14.31 7.36
C GLU A 19 -4.81 13.10 8.16
N GLY A 20 -3.81 12.38 7.67
CA GLY A 20 -3.26 11.18 8.31
C GLY A 20 -4.24 10.00 8.36
N ARG A 21 -5.24 9.96 7.46
CA ARG A 21 -6.18 8.83 7.36
C ARG A 21 -5.52 7.68 6.62
N ASP A 22 -5.94 6.45 6.90
CA ASP A 22 -5.46 5.27 6.16
C ASP A 22 -6.39 4.94 4.98
N PRO A 23 -5.85 4.60 3.80
CA PRO A 23 -6.67 4.26 2.64
C PRO A 23 -7.29 2.86 2.75
N ASN A 24 -6.69 1.97 3.53
CA ASN A 24 -7.14 0.62 3.84
C ASN A 24 -6.39 0.09 5.08
N ALA A 25 -6.75 -1.10 5.57
CA ALA A 25 -6.21 -1.65 6.82
C ALA A 25 -4.73 -2.12 6.77
N LEU A 26 -4.10 -2.12 5.59
CA LEU A 26 -2.74 -2.61 5.38
C LEU A 26 -1.75 -1.50 4.98
N PHE A 27 -2.23 -0.26 4.91
CA PHE A 27 -1.42 0.91 4.63
C PHE A 27 -1.61 1.91 5.75
N ASP A 28 -0.53 2.22 6.47
CA ASP A 28 -0.53 3.21 7.55
C ASP A 28 0.17 4.48 7.02
N THR A 29 -0.64 5.51 6.80
CA THR A 29 -0.19 6.77 6.21
C THR A 29 0.85 7.46 7.07
N SER A 30 0.65 7.44 8.39
CA SER A 30 1.54 8.13 9.33
C SER A 30 2.86 7.40 9.44
N PHE A 31 2.81 6.07 9.62
CA PHE A 31 3.99 5.20 9.59
C PHE A 31 4.80 5.39 8.31
N TYR A 32 4.13 5.40 7.16
CA TYR A 32 4.81 5.53 5.87
C TYR A 32 5.54 6.87 5.77
N LEU A 33 4.88 7.99 6.10
CA LEU A 33 5.50 9.32 6.02
C LEU A 33 6.60 9.52 7.08
N GLU A 34 6.46 8.94 8.27
CA GLU A 34 7.48 8.99 9.33
C GLU A 34 8.75 8.22 8.94
N ARG A 35 8.59 7.08 8.26
CA ARG A 35 9.71 6.24 7.82
C ARG A 35 10.35 6.73 6.51
N ASN A 36 9.57 7.43 5.69
CA ASN A 36 9.97 7.92 4.37
C ASN A 36 9.96 9.46 4.36
N THR A 37 10.91 10.06 5.09
CA THR A 37 10.96 11.52 5.26
C THR A 37 11.17 12.26 3.95
N ASP A 38 11.77 11.62 2.95
CA ASP A 38 11.91 12.16 1.59
C ASP A 38 10.55 12.36 0.90
N VAL A 39 9.61 11.43 1.10
CA VAL A 39 8.22 11.52 0.61
C VAL A 39 7.47 12.62 1.35
N ALA A 40 7.65 12.70 2.66
CA ALA A 40 7.05 13.73 3.50
C ALA A 40 7.56 15.14 3.14
N ASP A 41 8.88 15.32 3.00
CA ASP A 41 9.52 16.58 2.65
C ASP A 41 9.17 17.03 1.23
N ALA A 42 9.00 16.08 0.31
CA ALA A 42 8.54 16.35 -1.05
C ALA A 42 7.04 16.66 -1.15
N GLY A 43 6.27 16.41 -0.07
CA GLY A 43 4.81 16.58 -0.08
C GLY A 43 4.13 15.65 -1.09
N MET A 44 4.66 14.44 -1.29
CA MET A 44 4.09 13.45 -2.19
C MET A 44 3.01 12.61 -1.49
N ASN A 45 2.01 12.17 -2.25
CA ASN A 45 1.00 11.26 -1.73
C ASN A 45 1.66 9.89 -1.41
N PRO A 46 1.58 9.40 -0.16
CA PRO A 46 2.31 8.21 0.25
C PRO A 46 1.81 6.92 -0.42
N MET A 47 0.51 6.80 -0.72
CA MET A 47 -0.02 5.63 -1.43
C MET A 47 0.39 5.65 -2.89
N GLU A 48 0.34 6.81 -3.55
CA GLU A 48 0.79 6.94 -4.93
C GLU A 48 2.29 6.64 -5.03
N HIS A 49 3.09 7.19 -4.10
CA HIS A 49 4.51 6.90 -4.02
C HIS A 49 4.79 5.40 -3.84
N TYR A 50 4.12 4.77 -2.88
CA TYR A 50 4.25 3.32 -2.67
C TYR A 50 3.90 2.53 -3.92
N LEU A 51 2.76 2.79 -4.56
CA LEU A 51 2.35 2.05 -5.77
C LEU A 51 3.31 2.21 -6.95
N LEU A 52 4.10 3.29 -6.99
CA LEU A 52 5.06 3.57 -8.05
C LEU A 52 6.47 3.05 -7.78
N PHE A 53 6.89 3.02 -6.50
CA PHE A 53 8.30 2.84 -6.13
C PHE A 53 8.56 1.75 -5.09
N ASP A 54 7.54 1.07 -4.57
CA ASP A 54 7.71 0.13 -3.44
C ASP A 54 8.70 -1.00 -3.68
N VAL A 55 8.64 -1.65 -4.84
CA VAL A 55 9.49 -2.82 -5.12
C VAL A 55 10.96 -2.43 -5.30
N GLU A 56 11.24 -1.24 -5.84
CA GLU A 56 12.63 -0.81 -6.08
C GLU A 56 13.30 -0.30 -4.81
N GLU A 57 12.52 0.20 -3.84
CA GLU A 57 13.03 0.86 -2.66
C GLU A 57 12.85 0.08 -1.34
N ASP A 58 12.30 -1.14 -1.40
CA ASP A 58 12.09 -2.03 -0.25
C ASP A 58 11.34 -1.32 0.90
N ARG A 59 10.32 -0.53 0.54
CA ARG A 59 9.55 0.30 1.49
C ARG A 59 8.28 -0.43 1.91
N ASP A 60 8.07 -0.57 3.21
CA ASP A 60 6.84 -1.19 3.74
C ASP A 60 5.70 -0.16 3.91
N PRO A 61 4.46 -0.50 3.50
CA PRO A 61 3.30 0.36 3.65
C PRO A 61 2.78 0.43 5.09
N SER A 62 3.08 -0.55 5.92
CA SER A 62 2.70 -0.61 7.34
C SER A 62 3.52 -1.67 8.08
N LEU A 63 3.42 -1.70 9.41
CA LEU A 63 4.01 -2.79 10.22
C LEU A 63 3.32 -4.15 10.00
N THR A 64 2.14 -4.19 9.40
CA THR A 64 1.33 -5.41 9.25
C THR A 64 1.41 -6.01 7.84
N PHE A 65 2.14 -5.36 6.93
CA PHE A 65 2.31 -5.82 5.57
C PHE A 65 3.76 -5.58 5.09
N ASP A 66 4.51 -6.67 4.96
CA ASP A 66 5.84 -6.71 4.35
C ASP A 66 5.69 -7.14 2.88
N GLY A 67 5.90 -6.17 1.98
CA GLY A 67 5.76 -6.38 0.53
C GLY A 67 6.82 -7.32 -0.03
N SER A 68 8.04 -7.25 0.49
CA SER A 68 9.17 -8.06 0.03
C SER A 68 9.04 -9.51 0.47
N ALA A 69 8.60 -9.77 1.70
CA ALA A 69 8.25 -11.10 2.17
C ALA A 69 7.06 -11.68 1.38
N TYR A 70 6.06 -10.85 1.05
CA TYR A 70 4.95 -11.27 0.21
C TYR A 70 5.43 -11.72 -1.17
N LEU A 71 6.24 -10.91 -1.85
CA LEU A 71 6.83 -11.27 -3.15
C LEU A 71 7.77 -12.49 -3.07
N GLY A 72 8.51 -12.63 -1.97
CA GLY A 72 9.39 -13.78 -1.74
C GLY A 72 8.64 -15.11 -1.60
N ASN A 73 7.38 -15.10 -1.14
CA ASN A 73 6.55 -16.29 -1.00
C ASN A 73 5.66 -16.57 -2.22
N TYR A 74 5.43 -15.56 -3.07
CA TYR A 74 4.48 -15.63 -4.18
C TYR A 74 5.13 -15.25 -5.51
N ALA A 75 5.90 -16.20 -6.07
CA ALA A 75 6.64 -16.02 -7.32
C ALA A 75 5.75 -15.72 -8.55
N ASP A 76 4.49 -16.11 -8.51
CA ASP A 76 3.50 -15.76 -9.54
C ASP A 76 3.17 -14.27 -9.54
N VAL A 77 3.15 -13.63 -8.37
CA VAL A 77 2.94 -12.17 -8.22
C VAL A 77 4.16 -11.42 -8.74
N VAL A 78 5.36 -11.90 -8.42
CA VAL A 78 6.62 -11.36 -8.98
C VAL A 78 6.58 -11.43 -10.51
N SER A 79 6.16 -12.57 -11.06
CA SER A 79 6.09 -12.77 -12.52
C SER A 79 5.03 -11.88 -13.18
N ALA A 80 3.96 -11.56 -12.45
CA ALA A 80 2.92 -10.64 -12.93
C ALA A 80 3.38 -9.17 -12.91
N GLY A 81 4.43 -8.83 -12.16
CA GLY A 81 4.92 -7.46 -12.02
C GLY A 81 3.91 -6.52 -11.37
N VAL A 82 3.01 -7.06 -10.53
CA VAL A 82 1.97 -6.29 -9.84
C VAL A 82 2.46 -5.93 -8.44
N ASN A 83 2.15 -4.71 -8.01
CA ASN A 83 2.40 -4.26 -6.65
C ASN A 83 1.80 -5.26 -5.62
N PRO A 84 2.57 -5.72 -4.61
CA PRO A 84 2.15 -6.77 -3.68
C PRO A 84 0.91 -6.41 -2.87
N LEU A 85 0.81 -5.17 -2.37
CA LEU A 85 -0.37 -4.71 -1.63
C LEU A 85 -1.61 -4.73 -2.53
N LEU A 86 -1.48 -4.22 -3.77
CA LEU A 86 -2.58 -4.21 -4.73
C LEU A 86 -3.04 -5.63 -5.07
N HIS A 87 -2.09 -6.54 -5.29
CA HIS A 87 -2.40 -7.95 -5.53
C HIS A 87 -3.12 -8.57 -4.32
N TYR A 88 -2.65 -8.33 -3.11
CA TYR A 88 -3.27 -8.89 -1.90
C TYR A 88 -4.71 -8.41 -1.72
N LEU A 89 -4.94 -7.10 -1.89
CA LEU A 89 -6.26 -6.48 -1.75
C LEU A 89 -7.25 -6.96 -2.83
N GLN A 90 -6.78 -7.25 -4.06
CA GLN A 90 -7.64 -7.69 -5.15
C GLN A 90 -7.87 -9.21 -5.20
N PHE A 91 -6.83 -10.00 -4.94
CA PHE A 91 -6.83 -11.45 -5.14
C PHE A 91 -6.40 -12.20 -3.89
N GLY A 92 -5.28 -11.79 -3.27
CA GLY A 92 -4.62 -12.55 -2.21
C GLY A 92 -5.54 -12.91 -1.04
N MET A 93 -6.40 -11.98 -0.59
CA MET A 93 -7.37 -12.26 0.46
C MET A 93 -8.38 -13.35 0.07
N SER A 94 -8.87 -13.33 -1.18
CA SER A 94 -9.82 -14.34 -1.69
C SER A 94 -9.16 -15.69 -1.98
N GLU A 95 -7.87 -15.67 -2.29
CA GLU A 95 -7.03 -16.84 -2.52
C GLU A 95 -6.50 -17.48 -1.22
N GLY A 96 -6.76 -16.83 -0.06
CA GLY A 96 -6.27 -17.30 1.24
C GLY A 96 -4.76 -17.13 1.43
N ARG A 97 -4.15 -16.17 0.74
CA ARG A 97 -2.73 -15.84 0.92
C ARG A 97 -2.50 -15.18 2.28
N GLY A 98 -1.31 -15.40 2.84
CA GLY A 98 -0.89 -14.78 4.09
C GLY A 98 -0.45 -13.33 3.89
N ILE A 99 -0.68 -12.49 4.90
CA ILE A 99 0.08 -11.26 5.09
C ILE A 99 1.30 -11.55 5.94
N PHE A 100 2.40 -10.88 5.63
CA PHE A 100 3.64 -10.93 6.39
C PHE A 100 3.78 -9.60 7.12
N ALA A 101 4.27 -9.61 8.35
CA ALA A 101 4.48 -8.40 9.14
C ALA A 101 5.99 -8.10 9.22
N VAL A 102 6.31 -6.82 9.35
CA VAL A 102 7.69 -6.29 9.39
C VAL A 102 8.29 -6.38 10.79
#